data_AF-A0A2P4QCV2-F1
#
_entry.id   AF-A0A2P4QCV2-F1
#
_cell.length_a   1.000
_cell.length_b   1.000
_cell.length_c   1.000
_cell.angle_alpha   90.00
_cell.angle_beta   90.00
_cell.angle_gamma   90.00
#
_symmetry.space_group_name_H-M   'P 1'
#
loop_
_entity.id
_entity.type
_entity.pdbx_description
1 polymer ?
#
loop_
_entity_poly.entity_id
_entity_poly.type
_entity_poly.pdbx_seq_one_letter_code
_entity_poly.pdbx_strand_id
1 'polypeptide(L)'
;MYDMPQIRLQDLLSNLDNTEIQEIWEVSYITITSSTAKPHYVAILADATSFCTCMNIINQGMPCRHQYRILLQSDKAVFHMGFIHTRWFESMPSETSRYATIAQGNKTYSIKLLHYIDQIRTGNVYTSTIKKTADKRIEFGSAMSMAKTSVQIAVTEGATGELTGLLTQFIMKY
;
A
#
# COMPACT_ATOMS: atom_id res chain seq x y z
N MET A 1 6.46 -4.79 6.47
CA MET A 1 5.19 -5.49 6.20
C MET A 1 4.33 -4.82 5.10
N TYR A 2 4.76 -3.70 4.48
CA TYR A 2 3.95 -2.92 3.52
C TYR A 2 4.37 -3.07 2.04
N ASP A 3 5.45 -3.81 1.78
CA ASP A 3 6.04 -3.89 0.45
C ASP A 3 6.05 -5.32 -0.10
N MET A 4 4.92 -5.99 0.16
CA MET A 4 4.58 -7.27 -0.45
C MET A 4 3.39 -7.03 -1.38
N PRO A 5 3.36 -7.67 -2.57
CA PRO A 5 2.20 -7.59 -3.44
C PRO A 5 0.95 -8.04 -2.68
N GLN A 6 -0.08 -7.19 -2.66
CA GLN A 6 -1.36 -7.47 -2.02
C GLN A 6 -2.39 -8.06 -2.98
N ILE A 7 -2.19 -7.82 -4.28
CA ILE A 7 -3.04 -8.31 -5.36
C ILE A 7 -2.16 -8.79 -6.52
N ARG A 8 -2.64 -9.78 -7.29
CA ARG A 8 -1.97 -10.19 -8.53
C ARG A 8 -2.21 -9.14 -9.61
N LEU A 9 -1.26 -9.00 -10.53
CA LEU A 9 -1.39 -8.06 -11.66
C LEU A 9 -2.66 -8.35 -12.48
N GLN A 10 -2.93 -9.61 -12.79
CA GLN A 10 -4.13 -10.03 -13.52
C GLN A 10 -5.43 -9.57 -12.84
N ASP A 11 -5.51 -9.66 -11.51
CA ASP A 11 -6.72 -9.31 -10.76
C ASP A 11 -6.85 -7.78 -10.70
N LEU A 12 -5.73 -7.06 -10.56
CA LEU A 12 -5.67 -5.60 -10.58
C LEU A 12 -6.16 -5.01 -11.91
N LEU A 13 -5.87 -5.67 -13.03
CA LEU A 13 -6.22 -5.20 -14.37
C LEU A 13 -7.50 -5.81 -14.94
N SER A 14 -8.13 -6.74 -14.21
CA SER A 14 -9.26 -7.57 -14.70
C SER A 14 -10.48 -6.78 -15.23
N ASN A 15 -10.69 -5.56 -14.74
CA ASN A 15 -11.83 -4.71 -15.12
C ASN A 15 -11.44 -3.54 -16.04
N LEU A 16 -10.21 -3.52 -16.54
CA LEU A 16 -9.72 -2.48 -17.44
C LEU A 16 -9.74 -2.99 -18.88
N ASP A 17 -10.12 -2.12 -19.81
CA ASP A 17 -9.85 -2.38 -21.23
C ASP A 17 -8.33 -2.27 -21.46
N ASN A 18 -7.78 -3.17 -22.28
CA ASN A 18 -6.37 -3.16 -22.66
C ASN A 18 -5.99 -1.85 -23.36
N THR A 19 -6.94 -1.18 -24.03
CA THR A 19 -6.71 0.12 -24.67
C THR A 19 -6.40 1.25 -23.69
N GLU A 20 -6.80 1.08 -22.42
CA GLU A 20 -6.59 2.07 -21.35
C GLU A 20 -5.22 1.94 -20.70
N ILE A 21 -4.51 0.82 -20.92
CA ILE A 21 -3.19 0.57 -20.32
C ILE A 21 -2.11 1.15 -21.23
N GLN A 22 -1.40 2.18 -20.77
CA GLN A 22 -0.29 2.77 -21.50
C GLN A 22 1.03 2.03 -21.29
N GLU A 23 1.30 1.61 -20.05
CA GLU A 23 2.54 0.94 -19.66
C GLU A 23 2.32 0.00 -18.48
N ILE A 24 3.12 -1.07 -18.44
CA ILE A 24 3.26 -1.95 -17.28
C ILE A 24 4.74 -2.08 -16.97
N TRP A 25 5.10 -1.78 -15.73
CA TRP A 25 6.47 -1.85 -15.24
C TRP A 25 6.61 -2.93 -14.18
N GLU A 26 7.66 -3.73 -14.31
CA GLU A 26 8.13 -4.60 -13.23
C GLU A 26 9.14 -3.85 -12.36
N VAL A 27 8.90 -3.84 -11.04
CA VAL A 27 9.76 -3.19 -10.05
C VAL A 27 10.32 -4.28 -9.13
N SER A 28 11.59 -4.59 -9.36
CA SER A 28 12.36 -5.59 -8.62
C SER A 28 13.33 -4.94 -7.64
N TYR A 29 13.60 -5.64 -6.53
CA TYR A 29 14.61 -5.20 -5.57
C TYR A 29 16.02 -5.49 -6.06
N ILE A 30 16.98 -4.64 -5.71
CA ILE A 30 18.39 -4.82 -6.12
C ILE A 30 19.04 -5.99 -5.35
N THR A 31 18.64 -6.22 -4.10
CA THR A 31 19.19 -7.27 -3.25
C THR A 31 18.34 -8.54 -3.34
N ILE A 32 18.32 -9.17 -4.51
CA ILE A 32 17.72 -10.51 -4.66
C ILE A 32 18.80 -11.53 -4.28
N THR A 33 19.03 -11.72 -2.99
CA THR A 33 19.77 -12.89 -2.47
C THR A 33 18.82 -14.02 -2.06
N SER A 34 17.52 -13.75 -1.99
CA SER A 34 16.48 -14.74 -1.71
C SER A 34 15.55 -14.90 -2.92
N SER A 35 15.42 -16.14 -3.41
CA SER A 35 14.48 -16.57 -4.46
C SER A 35 12.99 -16.35 -4.16
N THR A 36 12.68 -15.67 -3.04
CA THR A 36 11.33 -15.42 -2.52
C THR A 36 10.84 -13.98 -2.69
N ALA A 37 11.71 -13.04 -3.10
CA ALA A 37 11.34 -11.63 -3.27
C ALA A 37 10.57 -11.44 -4.59
N LYS A 38 9.23 -11.51 -4.52
CA LYS A 38 8.37 -11.27 -5.68
C LYS A 38 8.42 -9.79 -6.09
N PRO A 39 8.52 -9.49 -7.39
CA PRO A 39 8.49 -8.12 -7.87
C PRO A 39 7.12 -7.49 -7.64
N HIS A 40 7.10 -6.16 -7.67
CA HIS A 40 5.87 -5.39 -7.79
C HIS A 40 5.63 -5.02 -9.24
N TYR A 41 4.36 -4.85 -9.60
CA TYR A 41 4.00 -4.35 -10.91
C TYR A 41 3.30 -3.01 -10.75
N VAL A 42 3.63 -2.08 -11.65
CA VAL A 42 3.00 -0.76 -11.72
C VAL A 42 2.42 -0.58 -13.11
N ALA A 43 1.11 -0.37 -13.22
CA ALA A 43 0.44 -0.04 -14.47
C ALA A 43 0.17 1.46 -14.54
N ILE A 44 0.38 2.07 -15.70
CA ILE A 44 0.04 3.46 -16.01
C ILE A 44 -1.10 3.44 -17.01
N LEU A 45 -2.16 4.19 -16.73
CA LEU A 45 -3.37 4.25 -17.53
C LEU A 45 -3.47 5.53 -18.35
N ALA A 46 -4.37 5.52 -19.33
CA ALA A 46 -4.57 6.62 -20.26
C ALA A 46 -4.94 7.93 -19.57
N ASP A 47 -5.68 7.90 -18.46
CA ASP A 47 -6.04 9.06 -17.63
C ASP A 47 -4.90 9.57 -16.72
N ALA A 48 -3.70 9.01 -16.87
CA ALA A 48 -2.54 9.20 -16.00
C ALA A 48 -2.62 8.49 -14.64
N THR A 49 -3.69 7.74 -14.35
CA THR A 49 -3.75 6.91 -13.14
C THR A 49 -2.61 5.90 -13.12
N SER A 50 -1.97 5.74 -11.95
CA SER A 50 -1.00 4.66 -11.74
C SER A 50 -1.48 3.71 -10.64
N PHE A 51 -1.42 2.41 -10.92
CA PHE A 51 -1.74 1.35 -9.97
C PHE A 51 -0.52 0.52 -9.65
N CYS A 52 -0.34 0.18 -8.38
CA CYS A 52 0.68 -0.77 -7.97
C CYS A 52 0.04 -1.97 -7.28
N THR A 53 0.60 -3.16 -7.53
CA THR A 53 0.18 -4.41 -6.86
C THR A 53 0.34 -4.38 -5.33
N CYS A 54 1.05 -3.40 -4.75
CA CYS A 54 1.08 -3.19 -3.30
C CYS A 54 -0.20 -2.54 -2.73
N MET A 55 -1.06 -1.97 -3.60
CA MET A 55 -2.34 -1.32 -3.24
C MET A 55 -2.20 -0.12 -2.27
N ASN A 56 -1.04 0.52 -2.19
CA ASN A 56 -0.83 1.62 -1.22
C ASN A 56 -1.71 2.84 -1.48
N ILE A 57 -1.96 3.17 -2.75
CA ILE A 57 -2.82 4.30 -3.13
C ILE A 57 -4.27 4.13 -2.64
N ILE A 58 -4.66 2.89 -2.37
CA ILE A 58 -5.96 2.51 -1.85
C ILE A 58 -5.92 2.42 -0.33
N ASN A 59 -4.99 1.64 0.20
CA ASN A 59 -4.91 1.37 1.64
C ASN A 59 -4.49 2.58 2.46
N GLN A 60 -3.53 3.35 1.95
CA GLN A 60 -2.97 4.51 2.61
C GLN A 60 -3.42 5.81 1.95
N GLY A 61 -4.04 5.77 0.77
CA GLY A 61 -4.46 7.00 0.10
C GLY A 61 -3.30 7.82 -0.47
N MET A 62 -2.16 7.20 -0.75
CA MET A 62 -0.97 7.87 -1.32
C MET A 62 -0.15 6.92 -2.20
N PRO A 63 0.57 7.40 -3.23
CA PRO A 63 1.43 6.56 -4.05
C PRO A 63 2.49 5.82 -3.22
N CYS A 64 2.83 4.58 -3.60
CA CYS A 64 3.93 3.84 -2.98
C CYS A 64 5.30 4.22 -3.56
N ARG A 65 6.37 3.73 -2.94
CA ARG A 65 7.74 3.84 -3.46
C ARG A 65 7.92 3.25 -4.86
N HIS A 66 7.16 2.22 -5.24
CA HIS A 66 7.24 1.66 -6.61
C HIS A 66 6.67 2.63 -7.64
N GLN A 67 5.54 3.27 -7.34
CA GLN A 67 4.97 4.31 -8.21
C GLN A 67 5.91 5.51 -8.33
N TYR A 68 6.51 5.96 -7.23
CA TYR A 68 7.54 7.01 -7.28
C TYR A 68 8.77 6.60 -8.09
N ARG A 69 9.19 5.32 -8.04
CA ARG A 69 10.27 4.84 -8.89
C ARG A 69 9.90 4.95 -10.36
N ILE A 70 8.68 4.61 -10.75
CA ILE A 70 8.23 4.72 -12.14
C ILE A 70 8.04 6.17 -12.58
N LEU A 71 7.57 7.05 -11.70
CA LEU A 71 7.47 8.50 -11.95
C LEU A 71 8.82 9.13 -12.33
N LEU A 72 9.93 8.56 -11.88
CA LEU A 72 11.29 9.02 -12.20
C LEU A 72 11.88 8.36 -13.46
N GLN A 73 11.18 7.41 -14.08
CA GLN A 73 11.73 6.58 -15.17
C GLN A 73 10.89 6.66 -16.45
N SER A 74 9.56 6.69 -16.32
CA SER A 74 8.63 6.78 -17.46
C SER A 74 8.37 8.24 -17.81
N ASP A 75 8.37 8.54 -19.11
CA ASP A 75 7.94 9.82 -19.66
C ASP A 75 6.40 9.98 -19.72
N LYS A 76 5.67 8.87 -19.62
CA LYS A 76 4.20 8.85 -19.53
C LYS A 76 3.67 8.99 -18.10
N ALA A 77 4.49 8.66 -17.10
CA ALA A 77 4.11 8.77 -15.71
C ALA A 77 4.03 10.24 -15.26
N VAL A 78 2.88 10.63 -14.69
CA VAL A 78 2.66 11.98 -14.17
C VAL A 78 2.19 11.89 -12.73
N PHE A 79 2.76 12.71 -11.85
CA PHE A 79 2.24 12.83 -10.49
C PHE A 79 1.07 13.81 -10.49
N HIS A 80 -0.14 13.33 -10.26
CA HIS A 80 -1.33 14.16 -10.11
C HIS A 80 -1.64 14.34 -8.62
N MET A 81 -1.92 15.56 -8.15
CA MET A 81 -2.23 15.82 -6.73
C MET A 81 -3.42 15.01 -6.22
N GLY A 82 -4.37 14.70 -7.10
CA GLY A 82 -5.45 13.75 -6.83
C GLY A 82 -5.01 12.35 -6.42
N PHE A 83 -3.74 11.96 -6.55
CA PHE A 83 -3.22 10.72 -5.95
C PHE A 83 -3.13 10.77 -4.43
N ILE A 84 -3.10 11.94 -3.82
CA ILE A 84 -3.15 12.07 -2.36
C ILE A 84 -4.62 12.14 -1.95
N HIS A 85 -5.03 11.23 -1.09
CA HIS A 85 -6.38 11.22 -0.53
C HIS A 85 -6.58 12.45 0.36
N THR A 86 -7.78 13.05 0.30
CA THR A 86 -8.12 14.31 0.99
C THR A 86 -7.81 14.30 2.48
N ARG A 87 -7.94 13.14 3.14
CA ARG A 87 -7.56 12.91 4.56
C ARG A 87 -6.13 13.34 4.95
N TRP A 88 -5.21 13.46 3.99
CA TRP A 88 -3.82 13.85 4.25
C TRP A 88 -3.58 15.35 4.16
N PHE A 89 -4.58 16.15 3.81
CA PHE A 89 -4.48 17.60 3.77
C PHE A 89 -5.10 18.19 5.03
N GLU A 90 -4.45 19.22 5.59
CA GLU A 90 -4.99 19.98 6.74
C GLU A 90 -6.31 20.69 6.39
N SER A 91 -6.45 21.12 5.15
CA SER A 91 -7.65 21.71 4.58
C SER A 91 -7.88 21.18 3.17
N MET A 92 -9.14 21.15 2.73
CA MET A 92 -9.48 20.74 1.38
C MET A 92 -8.67 21.53 0.33
N PRO A 93 -7.92 20.87 -0.57
CA PRO A 93 -7.18 21.57 -1.60
C PRO A 93 -8.13 22.35 -2.50
N SER A 94 -7.71 23.56 -2.90
CA SER A 94 -8.42 24.33 -3.92
C SER A 94 -8.61 23.49 -5.19
N GLU A 95 -9.66 23.75 -5.97
CA GLU A 95 -9.87 23.03 -7.24
C GLU A 95 -8.62 23.06 -8.12
N THR A 96 -8.00 24.24 -8.25
CA THR A 96 -6.75 24.44 -9.01
C THR A 96 -5.60 23.57 -8.49
N SER A 97 -5.48 23.39 -7.18
CA SER A 97 -4.47 22.52 -6.57
C SER A 97 -4.74 21.04 -6.81
N ARG A 98 -6.02 20.63 -6.90
CA ARG A 98 -6.40 19.22 -7.16
C ARG A 98 -5.99 18.77 -8.56
N TYR A 99 -5.99 19.69 -9.52
CA TYR A 99 -5.60 19.48 -10.92
C TYR A 99 -4.10 19.66 -11.18
N ALA A 100 -3.30 19.97 -10.15
CA ALA A 100 -1.87 20.15 -10.34
C ALA A 100 -1.20 18.80 -10.68
N THR A 101 -0.41 18.83 -11.74
CA THR A 101 0.38 17.71 -12.24
C THR A 101 1.86 18.06 -12.22
N ILE A 102 2.71 17.08 -11.88
CA ILE A 102 4.15 17.22 -11.86
C ILE A 102 4.75 16.11 -12.73
N ALA A 103 5.50 16.51 -13.75
CA ALA A 103 6.24 15.60 -14.62
C ALA A 103 7.64 16.19 -14.87
N GLN A 104 8.69 15.42 -14.59
CA GLN A 104 10.09 15.82 -14.81
C GLN A 104 10.45 17.20 -14.19
N GLY A 105 9.90 17.51 -13.01
CA GLY A 105 10.13 18.78 -12.32
C GLY A 105 9.29 19.97 -12.82
N ASN A 106 8.56 19.81 -13.92
CA ASN A 106 7.64 20.83 -14.43
C ASN A 106 6.27 20.66 -13.77
N LYS A 107 5.78 21.74 -13.15
CA LYS A 107 4.42 21.84 -12.64
C LYS A 107 3.50 22.35 -13.74
N THR A 108 2.47 21.58 -14.03
CA THR A 108 1.40 21.94 -14.95
C THR A 108 0.05 21.77 -14.26
N TYR A 109 -1.02 22.17 -14.93
CA TYR A 109 -2.40 21.99 -14.46
C TYR A 109 -3.15 21.20 -15.52
N SER A 110 -3.68 20.06 -15.12
CA SER A 110 -4.45 19.18 -16.00
C SER A 110 -5.87 19.06 -15.45
N ILE A 111 -6.85 19.48 -16.24
CA ILE A 111 -8.27 19.24 -15.93
C ILE A 111 -8.66 17.77 -16.11
N LYS A 112 -7.72 16.91 -16.54
CA LYS A 112 -7.96 15.48 -16.73
C LYS A 112 -8.30 14.85 -15.38
N LEU A 113 -9.52 14.36 -15.27
CA LEU A 113 -9.98 13.64 -14.09
C LEU A 113 -9.27 12.28 -14.02
N LEU A 114 -8.92 11.87 -12.81
CA LEU A 114 -8.40 10.54 -12.52
C LEU A 114 -9.58 9.59 -12.30
N HIS A 115 -10.35 9.31 -13.34
CA HIS A 115 -11.64 8.61 -13.20
C HIS A 115 -11.49 7.26 -12.52
N TYR A 116 -10.38 6.54 -12.76
CA TYR A 116 -10.11 5.27 -12.10
C TYR A 116 -9.80 5.41 -10.61
N ILE A 117 -9.07 6.46 -10.20
CA ILE A 117 -8.80 6.73 -8.78
C ILE A 117 -10.08 7.14 -8.06
N ASP A 118 -10.89 7.99 -8.69
CA ASP A 118 -12.15 8.46 -8.13
C ASP A 118 -13.14 7.31 -7.98
N GLN A 119 -13.25 6.42 -8.96
CA GLN A 119 -14.10 5.22 -8.88
C GLN A 119 -13.70 4.29 -7.73
N ILE A 120 -12.40 4.07 -7.54
CA ILE A 120 -11.90 3.19 -6.47
C ILE A 120 -12.07 3.83 -5.09
N ARG A 121 -12.01 5.16 -4.98
CA ARG A 121 -12.16 5.88 -3.71
C ARG A 121 -13.61 6.17 -3.33
N THR A 122 -14.51 6.28 -4.31
CA THR A 122 -15.95 6.44 -4.08
C THR A 122 -16.62 5.15 -3.61
N GLY A 123 -16.06 3.99 -3.99
CA GLY A 123 -16.35 2.73 -3.33
C GLY A 123 -15.79 2.72 -1.92
N ASN A 124 -16.59 2.36 -0.92
CA ASN A 124 -16.08 2.16 0.43
C ASN A 124 -15.16 0.92 0.44
N VAL A 125 -13.88 1.10 0.14
CA VAL A 125 -12.89 0.00 0.07
C VAL A 125 -12.74 -0.68 1.44
N TYR A 126 -13.12 0.01 2.51
CA TYR A 126 -13.24 -0.55 3.85
C TYR A 126 -14.56 -1.31 4.03
N THR A 127 -14.72 -2.39 3.26
CA THR A 127 -15.82 -3.33 3.50
C THR A 127 -15.69 -3.93 4.91
N SER A 128 -16.80 -4.39 5.50
CA SER A 128 -16.79 -5.02 6.83
C SER A 128 -15.81 -6.19 6.93
N THR A 129 -15.57 -6.90 5.82
CA THR A 129 -14.58 -7.98 5.69
C THR A 129 -13.14 -7.48 5.74
N ILE A 130 -12.84 -6.37 5.05
CA ILE A 130 -11.51 -5.75 5.07
C ILE A 130 -11.23 -5.13 6.45
N LYS A 131 -12.23 -4.51 7.06
CA LYS A 131 -12.16 -4.02 8.45
C LYS A 131 -11.82 -5.13 9.43
N LYS A 132 -12.56 -6.24 9.42
CA LYS A 132 -12.28 -7.40 10.29
C LYS A 132 -10.86 -7.95 10.10
N THR A 133 -10.35 -7.97 8.86
CA THR A 133 -8.99 -8.44 8.57
C THR A 133 -7.93 -7.46 9.09
N ALA A 134 -8.15 -6.16 8.92
CA ALA A 134 -7.27 -5.13 9.45
C ALA A 134 -7.26 -5.12 10.99
N ASP A 135 -8.43 -5.26 11.61
CA ASP A 135 -8.58 -5.33 13.08
C ASP A 135 -7.81 -6.55 13.64
N LYS A 136 -7.96 -7.73 13.03
CA LYS A 136 -7.18 -8.93 13.40
C LYS A 136 -5.67 -8.73 13.26
N ARG A 137 -5.23 -7.98 12.24
CA ARG A 137 -3.82 -7.70 12.02
C ARG A 137 -3.26 -6.73 13.07
N ILE A 138 -4.05 -5.74 13.48
CA ILE A 138 -3.72 -4.83 14.57
C ILE A 138 -3.63 -5.59 15.89
N GLU A 139 -4.63 -6.43 16.17
CA GLU A 139 -4.68 -7.28 17.37
C GLU A 139 -3.46 -8.22 17.44
N PHE A 140 -3.13 -8.91 16.34
CA PHE A 140 -1.95 -9.75 16.26
C PHE A 140 -0.65 -8.97 16.48
N GLY A 141 -0.52 -7.78 15.88
CA GLY A 141 0.66 -6.93 16.05
C GLY A 141 0.85 -6.48 17.50
N SER A 142 -0.25 -6.10 18.16
CA SER A 142 -0.25 -5.74 19.58
C SER A 142 0.16 -6.92 20.47
N ALA A 143 -0.46 -8.09 20.26
CA ALA A 143 -0.15 -9.31 21.00
C ALA A 143 1.31 -9.75 20.83
N MET A 144 1.84 -9.70 19.59
CA MET A 144 3.24 -10.04 19.32
C MET A 144 4.22 -9.05 19.96
N SER A 145 3.89 -7.76 19.95
CA SER A 145 4.69 -6.75 20.65
C SER A 145 4.77 -7.04 22.14
N MET A 146 3.63 -7.34 22.77
CA MET A 146 3.58 -7.73 24.18
C MET A 146 4.38 -9.00 24.44
N ALA A 147 4.20 -10.05 23.63
CA ALA A 147 4.92 -11.31 23.78
C ALA A 147 6.44 -11.11 23.73
N LYS A 148 6.93 -10.31 22.78
CA LYS A 148 8.36 -9.99 22.66
C LYS A 148 8.88 -9.28 23.91
N THR A 149 8.15 -8.31 24.44
CA THR A 149 8.49 -7.60 25.67
C THR A 149 8.51 -8.54 26.87
N SER A 150 7.49 -9.40 27.01
CA SER A 150 7.42 -10.39 28.09
C SER A 150 8.59 -11.36 28.06
N VAL A 151 8.99 -11.85 26.88
CA VAL A 151 10.18 -12.70 26.72
C VAL A 151 11.45 -11.95 27.15
N GLN A 152 11.59 -10.69 26.74
CA GLN A 152 12.75 -9.88 27.12
C GLN A 152 12.86 -9.73 28.64
N ILE A 153 11.74 -9.40 29.32
CA ILE A 153 11.69 -9.28 30.78
C ILE A 153 12.01 -10.62 31.45
N ALA A 154 11.40 -11.72 30.99
CA ALA A 154 11.61 -13.03 31.59
C ALA A 154 13.07 -13.51 31.49
N VAL A 155 13.79 -13.17 30.41
CA VAL A 155 15.22 -13.43 30.29
C VAL A 155 16.03 -12.57 31.26
N THR A 156 15.72 -11.29 31.35
CA THR A 156 16.42 -10.34 32.24
C THR A 156 16.24 -10.69 33.72
N GLU A 157 15.04 -11.09 34.12
CA GLU A 157 14.69 -11.40 35.52
C GLU A 157 14.89 -12.89 35.87
N GLY A 158 15.35 -13.73 34.94
CA GLY A 158 15.50 -15.17 35.16
C GLY A 158 14.17 -15.94 35.30
N ALA A 159 13.04 -15.34 34.93
CA ALA A 159 11.68 -15.88 35.05
C ALA A 159 11.20 -16.65 33.79
N THR A 160 12.11 -17.15 32.95
CA THR A 160 11.76 -17.84 31.70
C THR A 160 10.91 -19.10 31.90
N GLY A 161 11.12 -19.83 33.00
CA GLY A 161 10.33 -21.02 33.34
C GLY A 161 8.87 -20.68 33.66
N GLU A 162 8.62 -19.60 34.40
CA GLU A 162 7.27 -19.13 34.73
C GLU A 162 6.52 -18.68 33.47
N LEU A 163 7.17 -17.86 32.62
CA LEU A 163 6.59 -17.44 31.35
C LEU A 163 6.26 -18.63 30.44
N THR A 164 7.16 -19.61 30.37
CA THR A 164 6.94 -20.83 29.57
C THR A 164 5.73 -21.61 30.09
N GLY A 165 5.63 -21.78 31.41
CA GLY A 165 4.48 -22.44 32.04
C GLY A 165 3.16 -21.75 31.72
N LEU A 166 3.10 -20.42 31.81
CA LEU A 166 1.92 -19.63 31.46
C LEU A 166 1.53 -19.79 29.97
N LEU A 167 2.51 -19.75 29.07
CA LEU A 167 2.27 -19.94 27.63
C LEU A 167 1.80 -21.37 27.33
N THR A 168 2.39 -22.39 27.96
CA THR A 168 1.95 -23.78 27.80
C THR A 168 0.51 -23.95 28.29
N GLN A 169 0.13 -23.39 29.43
CA GLN A 169 -1.25 -23.43 29.92
C GLN A 169 -2.22 -22.76 28.95
N PHE A 170 -1.85 -21.61 28.38
CA PHE A 170 -2.67 -20.92 27.38
C PHE A 170 -2.86 -21.78 26.12
N ILE A 171 -1.77 -22.38 25.60
CA ILE A 171 -1.80 -23.29 24.45
C ILE A 171 -2.63 -24.54 24.72
N MET A 172 -2.62 -25.07 25.95
CA MET A 172 -3.44 -26.24 26.30
C MET A 172 -4.93 -25.91 26.45
N LYS A 173 -5.28 -24.63 26.69
CA LYS A 173 -6.66 -24.19 26.89
C LYS A 173 -7.43 -23.93 25.58
N TYR A 174 -6.73 -23.61 24.50
CA TYR A 174 -7.29 -23.19 23.21
C TYR A 174 -6.73 -24.03 22.06
#